data_AF-A0A3A8JQJ1-F1
#
_entry.id   AF-A0A3A8JQJ1-F1
#
_cell.length_a   1.000
_cell.length_b   1.000
_cell.length_c   1.000
_cell.angle_alpha   90.00
_cell.angle_beta   90.00
_cell.angle_gamma   90.00
#
_symmetry.space_group_name_H-M   'P 1'
#
loop_
_entity.id
_entity.type
_entity.pdbx_description
1 polymer ?
#
loop_
_entity_poly.entity_id
_entity_poly.type
_entity_poly.pdbx_seq_one_letter_code
_entity_poly.pdbx_strand_id
1 'polypeptide(L)'
;MSQRLQPSTDVPVLTASDAERQLEGRARLITAAVRPHAELEELLSGRRWRRALLKQPERVPALVAQAEALKEALERVHRRAASEAWEESTPVWREARELSQRRERLTALARRRLEALAEAPPNLPLEEVLTRLDARVRQSANWELTPGEVLAFETDARWHPGRRLVRGLIPHPTRRHSVVPYFVLVGVGVLGALLMGAHPLSLEDVAPALFMSVTFGLMAAILGSVLWPLLRSLVWPLLGSGQVRITSERLLWKPAFGAPQAVRLGTIPDGGITVDDFSLDLRVKGDRQMHARAVLDAMEVAALLELHRQPPLRGAARRGVRLERVAILSATLEERGQEARKGHCVLHPGGVSFIPEQQGPKALQAITGKSTSLEAFHADGVLEALRWLPRAEFDACVASVVKATGGTFWDARSARHVPGTSASKEVRIESGGSVLKGQWAWAQAAAVEAVLRDWSSGARFPRLRGPFRQRQK
;
A
#
# COMPACT_ATOMS: atom_id res chain seq x y z
N MET A 1 -82.14 7.63 42.82
CA MET A 1 -80.98 8.08 42.03
C MET A 1 -79.73 7.89 42.89
N SER A 2 -79.04 6.77 42.73
CA SER A 2 -77.84 6.43 43.51
C SER A 2 -76.60 6.82 42.72
N GLN A 3 -75.89 7.85 43.19
CA GLN A 3 -74.57 8.22 42.68
C GLN A 3 -73.57 7.14 43.11
N ARG A 4 -73.08 6.35 42.14
CA ARG A 4 -71.88 5.52 42.31
C ARG A 4 -70.68 6.45 42.28
N LEU A 5 -70.04 6.62 43.44
CA LEU A 5 -68.68 7.14 43.53
C LEU A 5 -67.75 6.18 42.77
N GLN A 6 -67.20 6.65 41.65
CA GLN A 6 -66.05 6.02 41.02
C GLN A 6 -64.84 6.22 41.94
N PRO A 7 -64.11 5.16 42.31
CA PRO A 7 -62.81 5.33 42.92
C PRO A 7 -61.85 5.82 41.84
N SER A 8 -61.32 7.03 42.01
CA SER A 8 -60.16 7.50 41.27
C SER A 8 -59.00 6.54 41.55
N THR A 9 -58.65 5.73 40.56
CA THR A 9 -57.42 4.96 40.55
C THR A 9 -56.27 5.95 40.31
N ASP A 10 -55.84 6.63 41.37
CA ASP A 10 -54.55 7.31 41.37
C ASP A 10 -53.48 6.24 41.24
N VAL A 11 -52.99 6.05 40.02
CA VAL A 11 -51.84 5.20 39.74
C VAL A 11 -50.66 5.82 40.51
N PRO A 12 -50.06 5.11 41.49
CA PRO A 12 -48.94 5.66 42.23
C PRO A 12 -47.82 5.98 41.24
N VAL A 13 -47.44 7.25 41.17
CA VAL A 13 -46.31 7.73 40.39
C VAL A 13 -45.06 7.02 40.91
N LEU A 14 -44.58 6.04 40.16
CA LEU A 14 -43.36 5.30 40.47
C LEU A 14 -42.21 6.29 40.60
N THR A 15 -41.72 6.49 41.82
CA THR A 15 -40.57 7.36 42.05
C THR A 15 -39.29 6.65 41.60
N ALA A 16 -38.28 7.40 41.17
CA ALA A 16 -36.99 6.85 40.72
C ALA A 16 -36.34 5.93 41.78
N SER A 17 -36.58 6.22 43.08
CA SER A 17 -36.08 5.42 44.19
C SER A 17 -36.74 4.04 44.31
N ASP A 18 -37.99 3.88 43.86
CA ASP A 18 -38.71 2.60 43.90
C ASP A 18 -38.24 1.68 42.76
N ALA A 19 -38.05 2.26 41.57
CA ALA A 19 -37.50 1.55 40.42
C ALA A 19 -36.06 1.05 40.68
N GLU A 20 -35.22 1.85 41.33
CA GLU A 20 -33.86 1.45 41.70
C GLU A 20 -33.82 0.31 42.72
N ARG A 21 -34.69 0.37 43.74
CA ARG A 21 -34.78 -0.66 44.79
C ARG A 21 -35.27 -1.99 44.22
N GLN A 22 -36.16 -1.94 43.22
CA GLN A 22 -36.70 -3.12 42.54
C GLN A 22 -35.73 -3.78 41.54
N LEU A 23 -34.70 -3.05 41.08
CA LEU A 23 -33.73 -3.55 40.09
C LEU A 23 -32.45 -4.13 40.71
N GLU A 24 -32.36 -4.22 42.06
CA GLU A 24 -31.29 -4.93 42.79
C GLU A 24 -29.86 -4.55 42.34
N GLY A 25 -29.59 -3.27 42.10
CA GLY A 25 -28.27 -2.80 41.68
C GLY A 25 -27.98 -2.89 40.17
N ARG A 26 -28.89 -3.43 39.35
CA ARG A 26 -28.77 -3.43 37.87
C ARG A 26 -28.89 -2.03 37.27
N ALA A 27 -29.71 -1.17 37.87
CA ALA A 27 -29.75 0.26 37.50
C ALA A 27 -28.36 0.90 37.65
N ARG A 28 -27.66 0.62 38.78
CA ARG A 28 -26.29 1.11 39.00
C ARG A 28 -25.30 0.58 37.97
N LEU A 29 -25.45 -0.67 37.52
CA LEU A 29 -24.63 -1.22 36.43
C LEU A 29 -24.85 -0.48 35.11
N ILE A 30 -26.11 -0.18 34.77
CA ILE A 30 -26.45 0.60 33.57
C ILE A 30 -25.85 2.01 33.67
N THR A 31 -26.13 2.74 34.75
CA THR A 31 -25.60 4.10 34.98
C THR A 31 -24.07 4.13 34.94
N ALA A 32 -23.41 3.16 35.59
CA ALA A 32 -21.95 3.06 35.60
C ALA A 32 -21.37 2.74 34.20
N ALA A 33 -22.11 2.01 33.35
CA ALA A 33 -21.68 1.63 32.01
C ALA A 33 -21.84 2.75 30.96
N VAL A 34 -22.73 3.72 31.18
CA VAL A 34 -22.99 4.85 30.26
C VAL A 34 -21.70 5.59 29.90
N ARG A 35 -20.90 5.97 30.92
CA ARG A 35 -19.68 6.77 30.74
C ARG A 35 -18.55 6.01 30.01
N PRO A 36 -18.16 4.78 30.42
CA PRO A 36 -17.14 4.00 29.71
C PRO A 36 -17.48 3.75 28.23
N HIS A 37 -18.75 3.50 27.91
CA HIS A 37 -19.17 3.33 26.52
C HIS A 37 -19.09 4.65 25.75
N ALA A 38 -19.46 5.79 26.36
CA ALA A 38 -19.38 7.10 25.72
C ALA A 38 -17.93 7.50 25.42
N GLU A 39 -17.03 7.29 26.38
CA GLU A 39 -15.61 7.59 26.20
C GLU A 39 -14.97 6.69 25.13
N LEU A 40 -15.38 5.42 25.00
CA LEU A 40 -14.90 4.55 23.92
C LEU A 40 -15.48 4.94 22.55
N GLU A 41 -16.76 5.33 22.48
CA GLU A 41 -17.39 5.86 21.27
C GLU A 41 -16.64 7.10 20.78
N GLU A 42 -16.37 8.06 21.68
CA GLU A 42 -15.58 9.26 21.39
C GLU A 42 -14.18 8.90 20.88
N LEU A 43 -13.48 8.00 21.58
CA LEU A 43 -12.14 7.53 21.20
C LEU A 43 -12.12 6.94 19.79
N LEU A 44 -13.07 6.04 19.46
CA LEU A 44 -13.16 5.39 18.16
C LEU A 44 -13.64 6.32 17.04
N SER A 45 -14.38 7.38 17.38
CA SER A 45 -14.83 8.39 16.42
C SER A 45 -13.68 9.27 15.93
N GLY A 46 -12.66 9.48 16.77
CA GLY A 46 -11.53 10.36 16.50
C GLY A 46 -10.64 9.91 15.33
N ARG A 47 -9.98 10.87 14.68
CA ARG A 47 -9.03 10.60 13.57
C ARG A 47 -7.81 9.77 14.02
N ARG A 48 -7.42 9.88 15.28
CA ARG A 48 -6.25 9.21 15.88
C ARG A 48 -6.65 8.01 16.77
N TRP A 49 -7.83 7.44 16.56
CA TRP A 49 -8.40 6.36 17.37
C TRP A 49 -7.41 5.22 17.65
N ARG A 50 -6.65 4.77 16.64
CA ARG A 50 -5.67 3.68 16.79
C ARG A 50 -4.61 4.00 17.85
N ARG A 51 -4.11 5.24 17.84
CA ARG A 51 -3.09 5.70 18.80
C ARG A 51 -3.69 5.92 20.18
N ALA A 52 -4.93 6.39 20.25
CA ALA A 52 -5.65 6.56 21.51
C ALA A 52 -5.93 5.20 22.17
N LEU A 53 -6.33 4.19 21.37
CA LEU A 53 -6.57 2.83 21.86
C LEU A 53 -5.30 2.19 22.41
N LEU A 54 -4.16 2.34 21.72
CA LEU A 54 -2.85 1.87 22.20
C LEU A 54 -2.40 2.53 23.50
N LYS A 55 -2.83 3.77 23.77
CA LYS A 55 -2.52 4.47 25.03
C LYS A 55 -3.36 3.99 26.21
N GLN A 56 -4.48 3.32 25.97
CA GLN A 56 -5.45 2.95 26.98
C GLN A 56 -5.82 1.46 26.84
N PRO A 57 -4.83 0.56 27.07
CA PRO A 57 -4.99 -0.87 26.78
C PRO A 57 -6.08 -1.54 27.63
N GLU A 58 -6.42 -1.00 28.80
CA GLU A 58 -7.38 -1.65 29.72
C GLU A 58 -8.84 -1.43 29.34
N ARG A 59 -9.16 -0.47 28.46
CA ARG A 59 -10.55 -0.06 28.20
C ARG A 59 -11.40 -1.12 27.52
N VAL A 60 -10.86 -1.79 26.51
CA VAL A 60 -11.58 -2.85 25.79
C VAL A 60 -11.77 -4.09 26.69
N PRO A 61 -10.73 -4.62 27.35
CA PRO A 61 -10.89 -5.73 28.31
C PRO A 61 -11.90 -5.42 29.42
N ALA A 62 -11.86 -4.22 30.01
CA ALA A 62 -12.78 -3.83 31.09
C ALA A 62 -14.26 -3.81 30.64
N LEU A 63 -14.53 -3.32 29.43
CA LEU A 63 -15.88 -3.32 28.85
C LEU A 63 -16.36 -4.73 28.51
N VAL A 64 -15.49 -5.56 27.92
CA VAL A 64 -15.80 -6.95 27.58
C VAL A 64 -16.07 -7.78 28.84
N ALA A 65 -15.33 -7.55 29.92
CA ALA A 65 -15.53 -8.24 31.20
C ALA A 65 -16.91 -7.99 31.84
N GLN A 66 -17.54 -6.84 31.56
CA GLN A 66 -18.86 -6.47 32.10
C GLN A 66 -20.01 -6.77 31.14
N ALA A 67 -19.73 -7.28 29.95
CA ALA A 67 -20.70 -7.33 28.86
C ALA A 67 -21.92 -8.22 29.13
N GLU A 68 -21.72 -9.43 29.66
CA GLU A 68 -22.82 -10.35 29.96
C GLU A 68 -23.74 -9.79 31.07
N ALA A 69 -23.14 -9.29 32.16
CA ALA A 69 -23.90 -8.66 33.25
C ALA A 69 -24.71 -7.44 32.76
N LEU A 70 -24.14 -6.66 31.83
CA LEU A 70 -24.83 -5.52 31.25
C LEU A 70 -25.96 -5.93 30.29
N LYS A 71 -25.74 -6.97 29.48
CA LYS A 71 -26.75 -7.51 28.57
C LYS A 71 -27.97 -8.01 29.36
N GLU A 72 -27.74 -8.79 30.41
CA GLU A 72 -28.81 -9.26 31.30
C GLU A 72 -29.55 -8.09 31.97
N ALA A 73 -28.82 -7.07 32.43
CA ALA A 73 -29.41 -5.89 33.04
C ALA A 73 -30.32 -5.13 32.07
N LEU A 74 -29.86 -4.88 30.83
CA LEU A 74 -30.64 -4.22 29.79
C LEU A 74 -31.87 -5.03 29.40
N GLU A 75 -31.73 -6.34 29.17
CA GLU A 75 -32.86 -7.22 28.83
C GLU A 75 -33.93 -7.24 29.93
N ARG A 76 -33.52 -7.22 31.20
CA ARG A 76 -34.46 -7.21 32.32
C ARG A 76 -35.17 -5.86 32.48
N VAL A 77 -34.45 -4.76 32.30
CA VAL A 77 -35.04 -3.41 32.31
C VAL A 77 -36.00 -3.22 31.13
N HIS A 78 -35.63 -3.67 29.93
CA HIS A 78 -36.50 -3.62 28.74
C HIS A 78 -37.77 -4.45 28.92
N ARG A 79 -37.67 -5.68 29.43
CA ARG A 79 -38.84 -6.53 29.71
C ARG A 79 -39.78 -5.90 30.74
N ARG A 80 -39.23 -5.34 31.82
CA ARG A 80 -40.04 -4.68 32.86
C ARG A 80 -40.68 -3.40 32.38
N ALA A 81 -39.93 -2.53 31.70
CA ALA A 81 -40.47 -1.30 31.14
C ALA A 81 -41.65 -1.58 30.19
N ALA A 82 -41.57 -2.67 29.42
CA ALA A 82 -42.67 -3.13 28.56
C ALA A 82 -43.87 -3.69 29.35
N SER A 83 -43.64 -4.49 30.40
CA SER A 83 -44.73 -5.09 31.19
C SER A 83 -45.44 -4.09 32.10
N GLU A 84 -44.71 -3.09 32.61
CA GLU A 84 -45.20 -2.09 33.55
C GLU A 84 -45.52 -0.75 32.87
N ALA A 85 -45.44 -0.69 31.53
CA ALA A 85 -45.72 0.50 30.73
C ALA A 85 -44.99 1.77 31.24
N TRP A 86 -43.70 1.64 31.54
CA TRP A 86 -42.91 2.76 32.07
C TRP A 86 -42.91 3.95 31.11
N GLU A 87 -43.12 5.16 31.66
CA GLU A 87 -43.04 6.39 30.88
C GLU A 87 -41.62 6.63 30.35
N GLU A 88 -41.49 7.26 29.19
CA GLU A 88 -40.20 7.63 28.59
C GLU A 88 -39.37 8.57 29.47
N SER A 89 -40.03 9.29 30.37
CA SER A 89 -39.43 10.19 31.35
C SER A 89 -38.69 9.44 32.48
N THR A 90 -38.94 8.13 32.68
CA THR A 90 -38.35 7.34 33.76
C THR A 90 -36.81 7.31 33.65
N PRO A 91 -36.05 7.78 34.65
CA PRO A 91 -34.59 7.93 34.54
C PRO A 91 -33.86 6.64 34.15
N VAL A 92 -34.16 5.52 34.82
CA VAL A 92 -33.51 4.23 34.53
C VAL A 92 -33.86 3.72 33.12
N TRP A 93 -35.09 3.98 32.66
CA TRP A 93 -35.51 3.61 31.31
C TRP A 93 -34.77 4.42 30.25
N ARG A 94 -34.66 5.73 30.48
CA ARG A 94 -33.93 6.65 29.61
C ARG A 94 -32.47 6.25 29.47
N GLU A 95 -31.80 5.94 30.60
CA GLU A 95 -30.41 5.48 30.60
C GLU A 95 -30.24 4.13 29.89
N ALA A 96 -31.15 3.18 30.09
CA ALA A 96 -31.12 1.89 29.40
C ALA A 96 -31.29 2.03 27.88
N ARG A 97 -32.20 2.91 27.41
CA ARG A 97 -32.37 3.22 25.99
C ARG A 97 -31.15 3.92 25.42
N GLU A 98 -30.61 4.93 26.12
CA GLU A 98 -29.42 5.65 25.71
C GLU A 98 -28.23 4.69 25.56
N LEU A 99 -28.02 3.81 26.53
CA LEU A 99 -26.95 2.83 26.51
C LEU A 99 -27.12 1.80 25.39
N SER A 100 -28.35 1.34 25.13
CA SER A 100 -28.65 0.43 24.01
C SER A 100 -28.31 1.08 22.66
N GLN A 101 -28.79 2.30 22.41
CA GLN A 101 -28.48 3.06 21.19
C GLN A 101 -26.98 3.33 21.06
N ARG A 102 -26.31 3.63 22.17
CA ARG A 102 -24.86 3.85 22.20
C ARG A 102 -24.10 2.57 21.86
N ARG A 103 -24.52 1.41 22.39
CA ARG A 103 -23.93 0.10 22.04
C ARG A 103 -24.10 -0.21 20.55
N GLU A 104 -25.24 0.11 19.95
CA GLU A 104 -25.46 -0.03 18.51
C GLU A 104 -24.53 0.86 17.68
N ARG A 105 -24.45 2.16 18.01
CA ARG A 105 -23.53 3.10 17.35
C ARG A 105 -22.07 2.67 17.49
N LEU A 106 -21.68 2.27 18.69
CA LEU A 106 -20.34 1.77 18.99
C LEU A 106 -20.05 0.48 18.21
N THR A 107 -21.02 -0.42 18.06
CA THR A 107 -20.88 -1.65 17.26
C THR A 107 -20.63 -1.31 15.80
N ALA A 108 -21.46 -0.44 15.21
CA ALA A 108 -21.30 -0.01 13.83
C ALA A 108 -19.94 0.68 13.61
N LEU A 109 -19.53 1.53 14.54
CA LEU A 109 -18.24 2.23 14.49
C LEU A 109 -17.06 1.26 14.62
N ALA A 110 -17.07 0.37 15.61
CA ALA A 110 -16.03 -0.62 15.84
C ALA A 110 -15.91 -1.57 14.63
N ARG A 111 -17.04 -1.97 14.04
CA ARG A 111 -17.06 -2.78 12.82
C ARG A 111 -16.43 -2.04 11.65
N ARG A 112 -16.83 -0.78 11.39
CA ARG A 112 -16.21 0.06 10.36
C ARG A 112 -14.70 0.24 10.57
N ARG A 113 -14.23 0.35 11.82
CA ARG A 113 -12.80 0.40 12.14
C ARG A 113 -12.10 -0.94 11.92
N LEU A 114 -12.74 -2.04 12.24
CA LEU A 114 -12.22 -3.39 12.02
C LEU A 114 -12.12 -3.70 10.54
N GLU A 115 -13.15 -3.39 9.75
CA GLU A 115 -13.20 -3.54 8.29
C GLU A 115 -12.06 -2.79 7.59
N ALA A 116 -11.65 -1.63 8.13
CA ALA A 116 -10.52 -0.88 7.62
C ALA A 116 -9.14 -1.54 7.90
N LEU A 117 -9.08 -2.54 8.79
CA LEU A 117 -7.85 -3.26 9.15
C LEU A 117 -7.85 -4.73 8.68
N ALA A 118 -9.01 -5.37 8.62
CA ALA A 118 -9.18 -6.77 8.29
C ALA A 118 -10.62 -7.04 7.82
N GLU A 119 -10.83 -8.17 7.15
CA GLU A 119 -12.18 -8.61 6.81
C GLU A 119 -12.98 -8.95 8.08
N ALA A 120 -14.14 -8.31 8.26
CA ALA A 120 -14.99 -8.47 9.43
C ALA A 120 -16.28 -9.22 9.05
N PRO A 121 -16.60 -10.35 9.71
CA PRO A 121 -17.89 -11.00 9.53
C PRO A 121 -19.06 -10.07 9.89
N PRO A 122 -20.18 -10.11 9.14
CA PRO A 122 -21.24 -9.12 9.24
C PRO A 122 -22.07 -9.18 10.54
N ASN A 123 -22.00 -10.28 11.30
CA ASN A 123 -22.91 -10.55 12.44
C ASN A 123 -22.17 -10.72 13.78
N LEU A 124 -21.01 -10.10 13.97
CA LEU A 124 -20.28 -10.20 15.24
C LEU A 124 -20.91 -9.31 16.32
N PRO A 125 -21.03 -9.80 17.58
CA PRO A 125 -21.43 -9.00 18.73
C PRO A 125 -20.36 -7.94 19.05
N LEU A 126 -20.76 -6.86 19.73
CA LEU A 126 -19.91 -5.72 20.04
C LEU A 126 -18.58 -6.14 20.69
N GLU A 127 -18.65 -7.01 21.67
CA GLU A 127 -17.54 -7.48 22.49
C GLU A 127 -16.49 -8.20 21.66
N GLU A 128 -16.94 -9.05 20.74
CA GLU A 128 -16.06 -9.78 19.84
C GLU A 128 -15.44 -8.84 18.79
N VAL A 129 -16.22 -7.89 18.27
CA VAL A 129 -15.69 -6.85 17.37
C VAL A 129 -14.61 -6.02 18.06
N LEU A 130 -14.85 -5.57 19.30
CA LEU A 130 -13.89 -4.78 20.08
C LEU A 130 -12.63 -5.59 20.41
N THR A 131 -12.77 -6.85 20.82
CA THR A 131 -11.65 -7.75 21.13
C THR A 131 -10.78 -7.97 19.90
N ARG A 132 -11.40 -8.27 18.75
CA ARG A 132 -10.67 -8.42 17.47
C ARG A 132 -10.01 -7.10 17.06
N LEU A 133 -10.70 -5.98 17.18
CA LEU A 133 -10.16 -4.65 16.87
C LEU A 133 -8.91 -4.35 17.72
N ASP A 134 -8.98 -4.56 19.03
CA ASP A 134 -7.88 -4.32 19.96
C ASP A 134 -6.67 -5.22 19.64
N ALA A 135 -6.90 -6.53 19.45
CA ALA A 135 -5.86 -7.47 19.05
C ALA A 135 -5.16 -7.04 17.74
N ARG A 136 -5.92 -6.58 16.74
CA ARG A 136 -5.36 -6.11 15.46
C ARG A 136 -4.57 -4.82 15.62
N VAL A 137 -5.04 -3.89 16.45
CA VAL A 137 -4.34 -2.62 16.71
C VAL A 137 -3.00 -2.85 17.39
N ARG A 138 -2.96 -3.76 18.38
CA ARG A 138 -1.76 -4.10 19.17
C ARG A 138 -0.70 -4.88 18.43
N GLN A 139 -1.09 -5.70 17.47
CA GLN A 139 -0.14 -6.48 16.70
C GLN A 139 0.63 -5.55 15.73
N SER A 140 1.70 -4.95 16.25
CA SER A 140 2.63 -4.07 15.52
C SER A 140 3.42 -4.87 14.50
N ALA A 141 3.55 -4.35 13.28
CA ALA A 141 4.47 -4.93 12.33
C ALA A 141 5.90 -4.58 12.73
N ASN A 142 6.75 -5.58 12.95
CA ASN A 142 8.18 -5.34 13.00
C ASN A 142 8.69 -5.06 11.58
N TRP A 143 9.33 -3.91 11.38
CA TRP A 143 9.96 -3.52 10.11
C TRP A 143 11.29 -4.24 9.86
N GLU A 144 11.94 -4.67 10.95
CA GLU A 144 13.18 -5.44 10.89
C GLU A 144 12.89 -6.86 10.40
N LEU A 145 13.87 -7.41 9.68
CA LEU A 145 13.82 -8.79 9.21
C LEU A 145 13.91 -9.72 10.42
N THR A 146 13.00 -10.69 10.46
CA THR A 146 13.08 -11.78 11.43
C THR A 146 14.25 -12.71 11.07
N PRO A 147 14.89 -13.40 12.04
CA PRO A 147 15.95 -14.35 11.73
C PRO A 147 15.49 -15.40 10.71
N GLY A 148 16.24 -15.57 9.62
CA GLY A 148 15.89 -16.46 8.50
C GLY A 148 14.96 -15.85 7.43
N GLU A 149 14.46 -14.63 7.64
CA GLU A 149 13.71 -13.90 6.62
C GLU A 149 14.66 -13.23 5.63
N VAL A 150 14.38 -13.42 4.34
CA VAL A 150 15.21 -12.91 3.25
C VAL A 150 14.50 -11.74 2.59
N LEU A 151 15.22 -10.64 2.39
CA LEU A 151 14.73 -9.49 1.63
C LEU A 151 14.77 -9.82 0.14
N ALA A 152 13.61 -9.96 -0.49
CA ALA A 152 13.50 -10.24 -1.92
C ALA A 152 13.53 -8.96 -2.75
N PHE A 153 12.86 -7.91 -2.26
CA PHE A 153 12.76 -6.62 -2.93
C PHE A 153 12.56 -5.48 -1.92
N GLU A 154 13.12 -4.33 -2.21
CA GLU A 154 12.92 -3.09 -1.47
C GLU A 154 12.82 -1.93 -2.44
N THR A 155 11.75 -1.14 -2.35
CA THR A 155 11.68 0.11 -3.09
C THR A 155 12.75 1.05 -2.54
N ASP A 156 13.61 1.57 -3.40
CA ASP A 156 14.64 2.51 -3.00
C ASP A 156 13.98 3.87 -2.68
N ALA A 157 13.86 4.19 -1.39
CA ALA A 157 13.27 5.46 -0.97
C ALA A 157 14.14 6.66 -1.41
N ARG A 158 15.41 6.44 -1.76
CA ARG A 158 16.41 7.50 -2.01
C ARG A 158 16.60 7.86 -3.48
N TRP A 159 16.04 7.11 -4.44
CA TRP A 159 16.36 7.31 -5.85
C TRP A 159 15.32 8.17 -6.62
N HIS A 160 15.81 9.35 -7.02
CA HIS A 160 15.32 10.31 -8.02
C HIS A 160 13.90 10.89 -7.91
N PRO A 161 13.71 12.04 -7.23
CA PRO A 161 12.54 12.91 -7.44
C PRO A 161 12.34 13.30 -8.93
N GLY A 162 13.41 13.35 -9.73
CA GLY A 162 13.35 13.67 -11.16
C GLY A 162 12.58 12.64 -12.01
N ARG A 163 12.67 11.34 -11.73
CA ARG A 163 11.85 10.34 -12.43
C ARG A 163 10.39 10.35 -11.98
N ARG A 164 10.10 10.74 -10.73
CA ARG A 164 8.71 10.87 -10.23
C ARG A 164 7.96 12.00 -10.92
N LEU A 165 8.61 13.16 -11.07
CA LEU A 165 8.03 14.29 -11.79
C LEU A 165 7.87 13.97 -13.28
N VAL A 166 8.88 13.38 -13.91
CA VAL A 166 8.84 13.12 -15.37
C VAL A 166 7.87 11.99 -15.73
N ARG A 167 7.75 10.90 -14.95
CA ARG A 167 6.81 9.80 -15.27
C ARG A 167 5.36 10.12 -14.88
N GLY A 168 5.13 10.98 -13.88
CA GLY A 168 3.80 11.48 -13.52
C GLY A 168 3.31 12.65 -14.38
N LEU A 169 4.22 13.40 -15.01
CA LEU A 169 3.89 14.49 -15.94
C LEU A 169 3.93 14.09 -17.42
N ILE A 170 4.56 12.97 -17.78
CA ILE A 170 4.46 12.42 -19.14
C ILE A 170 3.18 11.58 -19.23
N PRO A 171 2.11 12.07 -19.89
CA PRO A 171 0.99 11.22 -20.23
C PRO A 171 1.50 10.02 -21.05
N HIS A 172 1.13 8.81 -20.64
CA HIS A 172 1.34 7.62 -21.48
C HIS A 172 0.74 7.89 -22.86
N PRO A 173 1.49 7.68 -23.96
CA PRO A 173 1.06 8.06 -25.32
C PRO A 173 -0.19 7.31 -25.82
N THR A 174 -0.71 6.34 -25.06
CA THR A 174 -1.93 5.60 -25.39
C THR A 174 -3.21 6.18 -24.79
N ARG A 175 -3.15 7.22 -23.92
CA ARG A 175 -4.36 7.85 -23.37
C ARG A 175 -4.74 9.11 -24.16
N ARG A 176 -5.68 8.95 -25.10
CA ARG A 176 -6.38 10.03 -25.80
C ARG A 176 -7.25 10.85 -24.85
N HIS A 177 -6.67 11.69 -24.00
CA HIS A 177 -7.31 12.90 -23.46
C HIS A 177 -6.19 13.88 -23.05
N SER A 178 -5.77 14.71 -24.01
CA SER A 178 -4.82 15.79 -23.78
C SER A 178 -5.49 16.92 -23.01
N VAL A 179 -5.53 16.83 -21.68
CA VAL A 179 -5.72 18.01 -20.85
C VAL A 179 -4.35 18.64 -20.68
N VAL A 180 -3.98 19.53 -21.60
CA VAL A 180 -2.86 20.45 -21.36
C VAL A 180 -3.19 21.19 -20.06
N PRO A 181 -2.34 21.13 -19.03
CA PRO A 181 -2.69 21.73 -17.75
C PRO A 181 -2.67 23.26 -17.90
N TYR A 182 -3.86 23.85 -18.01
CA TYR A 182 -4.14 25.30 -18.02
C TYR A 182 -3.44 26.09 -16.88
N PHE A 183 -2.89 25.40 -15.89
CA PHE A 183 -2.31 25.92 -14.66
C PHE A 183 -0.95 26.62 -14.83
N VAL A 184 -0.16 26.29 -15.85
CA VAL A 184 1.13 26.98 -16.10
C VAL A 184 0.91 28.40 -16.62
N LEU A 185 -0.16 28.62 -17.41
CA LEU A 185 -0.51 29.95 -17.96
C LEU A 185 -1.02 30.91 -16.87
N VAL A 186 -1.79 30.41 -15.89
CA VAL A 186 -2.31 31.24 -14.79
C VAL A 186 -1.19 31.71 -13.85
N GLY A 187 -0.22 30.84 -13.53
CA GLY A 187 0.92 31.19 -12.69
C GLY A 187 1.82 32.28 -13.29
N VAL A 188 2.03 32.24 -14.61
CA VAL A 188 2.81 33.27 -15.34
C VAL A 188 2.06 34.60 -15.40
N GLY A 189 0.74 34.58 -15.53
CA GLY A 189 -0.09 35.80 -15.54
C GLY A 189 -0.03 36.59 -14.22
N VAL A 190 -0.07 35.91 -13.08
CA VAL A 190 -0.01 36.56 -11.75
C VAL A 190 1.38 37.15 -11.48
N LEU A 191 2.45 36.46 -11.88
CA LEU A 191 3.81 36.96 -11.72
C LEU A 191 4.08 38.19 -12.60
N GLY A 192 3.51 38.21 -13.81
CA GLY A 192 3.54 39.37 -14.70
C GLY A 192 2.79 40.59 -14.13
N ALA A 193 1.65 40.37 -13.47
CA ALA A 193 0.89 41.45 -12.83
C ALA A 193 1.63 42.07 -11.62
N LEU A 194 2.34 41.25 -10.83
CA LEU A 194 3.14 41.70 -9.69
C LEU A 194 4.36 42.53 -10.12
N LEU A 195 5.02 42.16 -11.23
CA LEU A 195 6.18 42.89 -11.75
C LEU A 195 5.81 44.25 -12.35
N MET A 196 4.56 44.44 -12.79
CA MET A 196 4.06 45.70 -13.34
C MET A 196 3.59 46.71 -12.27
N GLY A 197 3.52 46.31 -10.99
CA GLY A 197 3.00 47.14 -9.89
C GLY A 197 3.98 48.13 -9.26
N ALA A 198 4.93 48.69 -10.02
CA ALA A 198 5.98 49.59 -9.51
C ALA A 198 5.65 51.08 -9.75
N HIS A 199 4.70 51.64 -9.00
CA HIS A 199 4.52 53.09 -8.85
C HIS A 199 4.36 53.48 -7.37
N PRO A 200 4.93 54.63 -6.92
CA PRO A 200 4.95 55.00 -5.52
C PRO A 200 3.61 55.64 -5.08
N LEU A 201 3.09 55.22 -3.93
CA LEU A 201 1.90 55.76 -3.27
C LEU A 201 2.28 56.27 -1.87
N SER A 202 1.83 57.49 -1.52
CA SER A 202 2.04 58.12 -0.21
C SER A 202 1.00 57.68 0.82
N LEU A 203 1.44 57.53 2.07
CA LEU A 203 0.60 57.29 3.25
C LEU A 203 -0.04 58.59 3.74
N GLU A 204 -1.23 58.54 4.32
CA GLU A 204 -1.40 59.01 5.72
C GLU A 204 -2.17 57.91 6.50
N ASP A 205 -1.43 56.83 6.69
CA ASP A 205 -1.21 56.04 7.91
C ASP A 205 -2.25 55.11 8.53
N VAL A 206 -3.50 55.06 8.05
CA VAL A 206 -4.44 53.97 8.46
C VAL A 206 -4.81 53.06 7.30
N ALA A 207 -4.87 53.62 6.09
CA ALA A 207 -5.15 52.89 4.87
C ALA A 207 -4.11 51.80 4.50
N PRO A 208 -2.79 51.95 4.72
CA PRO A 208 -1.82 50.94 4.28
C PRO A 208 -1.74 49.74 5.24
N ALA A 209 -2.00 49.91 6.53
CA ALA A 209 -2.11 48.77 7.45
C ALA A 209 -3.38 47.93 7.14
N LEU A 210 -4.51 48.59 6.85
CA LEU A 210 -5.72 47.91 6.39
C LEU A 210 -5.55 47.31 4.99
N PHE A 211 -4.91 48.01 4.05
CA PHE A 211 -4.64 47.50 2.71
C PHE A 211 -3.69 46.31 2.76
N MET A 212 -2.62 46.35 3.57
CA MET A 212 -1.75 45.20 3.78
C MET A 212 -2.51 44.06 4.47
N SER A 213 -3.34 44.32 5.48
CA SER A 213 -4.12 43.26 6.14
C SER A 213 -5.14 42.62 5.20
N VAL A 214 -5.83 43.42 4.38
CA VAL A 214 -6.83 42.96 3.40
C VAL A 214 -6.15 42.28 2.21
N THR A 215 -5.05 42.81 1.69
CA THR A 215 -4.30 42.16 0.61
C THR A 215 -3.58 40.91 1.07
N PHE A 216 -3.04 40.86 2.29
CA PHE A 216 -2.44 39.65 2.86
C PHE A 216 -3.51 38.62 3.22
N GLY A 217 -4.68 39.04 3.71
CA GLY A 217 -5.84 38.18 3.94
C GLY A 217 -6.43 37.63 2.64
N LEU A 218 -6.55 38.46 1.61
CA LEU A 218 -7.02 38.07 0.27
C LEU A 218 -5.98 37.19 -0.45
N MET A 219 -4.69 37.53 -0.35
CA MET A 219 -3.61 36.69 -0.86
C MET A 219 -3.57 35.38 -0.09
N ALA A 220 -3.66 35.36 1.24
CA ALA A 220 -3.71 34.11 2.00
C ALA A 220 -4.97 33.29 1.68
N ALA A 221 -6.10 33.93 1.38
CA ALA A 221 -7.31 33.26 0.92
C ALA A 221 -7.13 32.70 -0.50
N ILE A 222 -6.56 33.46 -1.45
CA ILE A 222 -6.32 33.02 -2.83
C ILE A 222 -5.20 31.97 -2.90
N LEU A 223 -4.08 32.16 -2.19
CA LEU A 223 -3.04 31.15 -2.00
C LEU A 223 -3.65 29.93 -1.28
N GLY A 224 -4.48 30.15 -0.27
CA GLY A 224 -5.13 29.08 0.50
C GLY A 224 -6.25 28.34 -0.24
N SER A 225 -6.83 28.90 -1.31
CA SER A 225 -7.96 28.28 -2.04
C SER A 225 -7.61 27.88 -3.47
N VAL A 226 -6.63 28.53 -4.10
CA VAL A 226 -6.10 28.18 -5.44
C VAL A 226 -4.77 27.45 -5.32
N LEU A 227 -3.83 27.95 -4.50
CA LEU A 227 -2.55 27.29 -4.31
C LEU A 227 -2.68 26.07 -3.40
N TRP A 228 -3.57 26.03 -2.40
CA TRP A 228 -3.70 24.86 -1.54
C TRP A 228 -4.16 23.58 -2.26
N PRO A 229 -5.15 23.58 -3.19
CA PRO A 229 -5.42 22.40 -4.01
C PRO A 229 -4.21 21.97 -4.85
N LEU A 230 -3.43 22.92 -5.37
CA LEU A 230 -2.22 22.67 -6.15
C LEU A 230 -1.06 22.13 -5.30
N LEU A 231 -0.81 22.75 -4.15
CA LEU A 231 0.17 22.31 -3.17
C LEU A 231 -0.28 20.98 -2.59
N ARG A 232 -1.57 20.76 -2.36
CA ARG A 232 -2.12 19.49 -1.89
C ARG A 232 -1.91 18.41 -2.95
N SER A 233 -2.20 18.64 -4.23
CA SER A 233 -1.92 17.62 -5.25
C SER A 233 -0.43 17.33 -5.41
N LEU A 234 0.45 18.30 -5.14
CA LEU A 234 1.91 18.12 -5.19
C LEU A 234 2.50 17.48 -3.91
N VAL A 235 2.02 17.89 -2.74
CA VAL A 235 2.55 17.52 -1.41
C VAL A 235 1.85 16.28 -0.87
N TRP A 236 0.58 16.05 -1.18
CA TRP A 236 -0.15 14.88 -0.68
C TRP A 236 0.43 13.54 -1.14
N PRO A 237 0.90 13.36 -2.40
CA PRO A 237 1.63 12.17 -2.79
C PRO A 237 2.94 12.01 -2.02
N LEU A 238 3.61 13.11 -1.67
CA LEU A 238 4.83 13.08 -0.86
C LEU A 238 4.52 12.67 0.59
N LEU A 239 3.43 13.16 1.17
CA LEU A 239 2.98 12.79 2.51
C LEU A 239 2.42 11.36 2.59
N GLY A 240 1.83 10.86 1.50
CA GLY A 240 1.32 9.50 1.37
C GLY A 240 2.38 8.48 0.99
N SER A 241 3.54 8.93 0.50
CA SER A 241 4.63 8.05 0.09
C SER A 241 5.21 7.27 1.27
N GLY A 242 5.92 6.20 0.93
CA GLY A 242 6.52 5.31 1.91
C GLY A 242 7.41 4.30 1.22
N GLN A 243 7.85 3.32 1.99
CA GLN A 243 8.74 2.28 1.53
C GLN A 243 8.03 0.93 1.55
N VAL A 244 8.11 0.20 0.44
CA VAL A 244 7.67 -1.18 0.35
C VAL A 244 8.89 -2.10 0.44
N ARG A 245 8.75 -3.17 1.22
CA ARG A 245 9.67 -4.32 1.21
C ARG A 245 8.87 -5.59 0.97
N ILE A 246 9.37 -6.45 0.10
CA ILE A 246 8.86 -7.81 -0.08
C ILE A 246 9.94 -8.73 0.50
N THR A 247 9.56 -9.54 1.47
CA THR A 247 10.43 -10.56 2.04
C THR A 247 9.94 -11.95 1.65
N SER A 248 10.70 -12.98 2.02
CA SER A 248 10.32 -14.37 1.82
C SER A 248 9.05 -14.81 2.59
N GLU A 249 8.58 -14.01 3.55
CA GLU A 249 7.44 -14.30 4.42
C GLU A 249 6.28 -13.30 4.30
N ARG A 250 6.60 -12.01 4.10
CA ARG A 250 5.62 -10.93 4.24
C ARG A 250 5.94 -9.74 3.34
N LEU A 251 4.87 -9.04 3.00
CA LEU A 251 4.92 -7.70 2.44
C LEU A 251 4.91 -6.70 3.60
N LEU A 252 5.86 -5.78 3.60
CA LEU A 252 5.97 -4.70 4.55
C LEU A 252 5.75 -3.36 3.86
N TRP A 253 4.98 -2.48 4.49
CA TRP A 253 4.80 -1.10 4.09
C TRP A 253 5.10 -0.16 5.25
N LYS A 254 6.04 0.76 5.05
CA LYS A 254 6.35 1.83 6.00
C LYS A 254 5.92 3.17 5.40
N PRO A 255 4.76 3.71 5.80
CA PRO A 255 4.37 5.05 5.36
C PRO A 255 5.35 6.09 5.94
N ALA A 256 5.53 7.22 5.24
CA ALA A 256 6.31 8.35 5.76
C ALA A 256 5.79 8.82 7.13
N PHE A 257 4.47 8.77 7.31
CA PHE A 257 3.80 9.06 8.57
C PHE A 257 2.91 7.89 8.99
N GLY A 258 3.27 7.22 10.09
CA GLY A 258 2.47 6.16 10.67
C GLY A 258 3.30 4.97 11.14
N ALA A 259 2.60 3.95 11.64
CA ALA A 259 3.23 2.69 11.98
C ALA A 259 3.41 1.83 10.72
N PRO A 260 4.48 1.02 10.65
CA PRO A 260 4.64 0.03 9.59
C PRO A 260 3.48 -0.96 9.62
N GLN A 261 3.16 -1.48 8.43
CA GLN A 261 2.15 -2.51 8.20
C GLN A 261 2.83 -3.73 7.60
N ALA A 262 2.27 -4.91 7.88
CA ALA A 262 2.76 -6.18 7.36
C ALA A 262 1.57 -7.06 6.97
N VAL A 263 1.70 -7.75 5.85
CA VAL A 263 0.77 -8.78 5.38
C VAL A 263 1.57 -10.03 5.04
N ARG A 264 1.15 -11.20 5.53
CA ARG A 264 1.86 -12.46 5.23
C ARG A 264 1.59 -12.86 3.78
N LEU A 265 2.65 -13.11 2.98
CA LEU A 265 2.50 -13.43 1.55
C LEU A 265 1.64 -14.67 1.33
N GLY A 266 1.78 -15.68 2.18
CA GLY A 266 1.00 -16.92 2.09
C GLY A 266 -0.47 -16.81 2.45
N THR A 267 -0.93 -15.64 2.89
CA THR A 267 -2.33 -15.39 3.25
C THR A 267 -3.07 -14.56 2.21
N ILE A 268 -2.36 -14.08 1.18
CA ILE A 268 -2.93 -13.28 0.10
C ILE A 268 -3.64 -14.23 -0.88
N PRO A 269 -4.97 -14.17 -1.02
CA PRO A 269 -5.71 -15.00 -1.97
C PRO A 269 -5.44 -14.55 -3.41
N ASP A 270 -5.85 -15.37 -4.37
CA ASP A 270 -5.90 -14.96 -5.77
C ASP A 270 -6.81 -13.71 -5.92
N GLY A 271 -6.35 -12.69 -6.65
CA GLY A 271 -7.05 -11.41 -6.77
C GLY A 271 -7.02 -10.55 -5.49
N GLY A 272 -6.26 -10.96 -4.47
CA GLY A 272 -6.05 -10.18 -3.24
C GLY A 272 -5.19 -8.93 -3.43
N ILE A 273 -4.56 -8.77 -4.60
CA ILE A 273 -3.70 -7.62 -4.93
C ILE A 273 -4.44 -6.77 -5.97
N THR A 274 -4.65 -5.49 -5.64
CA THR A 274 -5.27 -4.53 -6.55
C THR A 274 -4.45 -3.26 -6.58
N VAL A 275 -4.18 -2.75 -7.77
CA VAL A 275 -3.51 -1.46 -7.99
C VAL A 275 -4.54 -0.50 -8.58
N ASP A 276 -4.61 0.71 -8.01
CA ASP A 276 -5.37 1.80 -8.61
C ASP A 276 -4.42 2.62 -9.50
N ASP A 277 -4.64 2.57 -10.82
CA ASP A 277 -3.79 3.21 -11.82
C ASP A 277 -3.71 4.74 -11.68
N PHE A 278 -4.74 5.38 -11.12
CA PHE A 278 -4.79 6.83 -11.00
C PHE A 278 -4.08 7.31 -9.73
N SER A 279 -4.28 6.61 -8.62
CA SER A 279 -3.67 7.00 -7.34
C SER A 279 -2.32 6.33 -7.07
N LEU A 280 -1.95 5.33 -7.88
CA LEU A 280 -0.81 4.43 -7.63
C LEU A 280 -0.89 3.77 -6.23
N ASP A 281 -2.12 3.57 -5.76
CA ASP A 281 -2.39 2.93 -4.49
C ASP A 281 -2.37 1.41 -4.66
N LEU A 282 -1.49 0.76 -3.90
CA LEU A 282 -1.44 -0.69 -3.79
C LEU A 282 -2.29 -1.13 -2.60
N ARG A 283 -3.36 -1.89 -2.87
CA ARG A 283 -4.17 -2.54 -1.84
C ARG A 283 -3.92 -4.04 -1.87
N VAL A 284 -3.64 -4.59 -0.70
CA VAL A 284 -3.39 -6.01 -0.51
C VAL A 284 -4.31 -6.55 0.57
N LYS A 285 -5.07 -7.59 0.23
CA LYS A 285 -5.91 -8.36 1.12
C LYS A 285 -5.19 -9.65 1.47
N GLY A 286 -4.97 -9.91 2.76
CA GLY A 286 -4.47 -11.18 3.27
C GLY A 286 -4.99 -11.42 4.67
N ASP A 287 -4.13 -11.85 5.60
CA ASP A 287 -4.44 -11.91 7.03
C ASP A 287 -4.83 -10.54 7.63
N ARG A 288 -4.49 -9.48 6.89
CA ARG A 288 -4.80 -8.06 7.13
C ARG A 288 -5.08 -7.37 5.80
N GLN A 289 -5.81 -6.26 5.86
CA GLN A 289 -5.83 -5.30 4.77
C GLN A 289 -4.67 -4.32 4.91
N MET A 290 -3.93 -4.13 3.82
CA MET A 290 -2.91 -3.11 3.72
C MET A 290 -3.22 -2.19 2.56
N HIS A 291 -3.20 -0.88 2.84
CA HIS A 291 -3.31 0.17 1.84
C HIS A 291 -2.00 0.97 1.82
N ALA A 292 -1.16 0.67 0.84
CA ALA A 292 0.06 1.42 0.58
C ALA A 292 -0.24 2.48 -0.47
N ARG A 293 -0.08 3.75 -0.09
CA ARG A 293 -0.46 4.89 -0.94
C ARG A 293 0.72 5.39 -1.74
N ALA A 294 0.45 5.85 -2.96
CA ALA A 294 1.46 6.42 -3.85
C ALA A 294 2.74 5.57 -3.92
N VAL A 295 2.58 4.25 -4.11
CA VAL A 295 3.70 3.32 -4.23
C VAL A 295 4.36 3.54 -5.58
N LEU A 296 5.65 3.85 -5.56
CA LEU A 296 6.41 3.92 -6.80
C LEU A 296 6.44 2.55 -7.46
N ASP A 297 6.20 2.55 -8.77
CA ASP A 297 6.15 1.34 -9.57
C ASP A 297 5.17 0.30 -8.97
N ALA A 298 4.01 0.77 -8.47
CA ALA A 298 2.99 -0.07 -7.83
C ALA A 298 2.61 -1.32 -8.65
N MET A 299 2.59 -1.20 -9.99
CA MET A 299 2.36 -2.31 -10.90
C MET A 299 3.49 -3.36 -10.86
N GLU A 300 4.74 -2.92 -10.81
CA GLU A 300 5.89 -3.82 -10.70
C GLU A 300 5.92 -4.49 -9.33
N VAL A 301 5.66 -3.74 -8.26
CA VAL A 301 5.52 -4.29 -6.91
C VAL A 301 4.39 -5.32 -6.85
N ALA A 302 3.24 -5.05 -7.47
CA ALA A 302 2.14 -6.00 -7.56
C ALA A 302 2.52 -7.26 -8.33
N ALA A 303 3.23 -7.14 -9.46
CA ALA A 303 3.73 -8.29 -10.22
C ALA A 303 4.73 -9.13 -9.42
N LEU A 304 5.64 -8.49 -8.69
CA LEU A 304 6.58 -9.17 -7.79
C LEU A 304 5.85 -9.87 -6.64
N LEU A 305 4.80 -9.27 -6.08
CA LEU A 305 3.97 -9.90 -5.06
C LEU A 305 3.22 -11.13 -5.58
N GLU A 306 2.68 -11.03 -6.79
CA GLU A 306 2.05 -12.16 -7.48
C GLU A 306 3.04 -13.31 -7.70
N LEU A 307 4.29 -13.03 -8.01
CA LEU A 307 5.34 -14.05 -8.13
C LEU A 307 5.74 -14.64 -6.79
N HIS A 308 6.05 -13.78 -5.80
CA HIS A 308 6.59 -14.22 -4.51
C HIS A 308 5.56 -14.90 -3.60
N ARG A 309 4.26 -14.77 -3.87
CA ARG A 309 3.23 -15.54 -3.15
C ARG A 309 3.09 -16.99 -3.64
N GLN A 310 3.47 -17.27 -4.89
CA GLN A 310 3.31 -18.59 -5.50
C GLN A 310 4.47 -19.53 -5.12
N PRO A 311 4.20 -20.82 -4.82
CA PRO A 311 5.19 -21.88 -4.98
C PRO A 311 5.56 -21.99 -6.48
N PRO A 312 6.82 -22.24 -6.87
CA PRO A 312 7.98 -22.56 -6.02
C PRO A 312 8.76 -21.33 -5.53
N LEU A 313 8.57 -20.14 -6.13
CA LEU A 313 9.35 -18.93 -5.85
C LEU A 313 9.36 -18.53 -4.38
N ARG A 314 8.21 -18.63 -3.69
CA ARG A 314 8.12 -18.36 -2.26
C ARG A 314 9.08 -19.23 -1.44
N GLY A 315 9.13 -20.52 -1.74
CA GLY A 315 10.01 -21.47 -1.04
C GLY A 315 11.48 -21.27 -1.41
N ALA A 316 11.74 -20.89 -2.66
CA ALA A 316 13.09 -20.65 -3.15
C ALA A 316 13.71 -19.38 -2.53
N ALA A 317 12.94 -18.29 -2.44
CA ALA A 317 13.36 -17.05 -1.79
C ALA A 317 13.73 -17.26 -0.30
N ARG A 318 13.02 -18.14 0.42
CA ARG A 318 13.34 -18.49 1.82
C ARG A 318 14.71 -19.14 2.00
N ARG A 319 15.21 -19.83 0.98
CA ARG A 319 16.55 -20.45 1.03
C ARG A 319 17.67 -19.42 0.95
N GLY A 320 17.40 -18.19 0.50
CA GLY A 320 18.40 -17.13 0.42
C GLY A 320 19.41 -17.29 -0.72
N VAL A 321 19.29 -18.32 -1.56
CA VAL A 321 20.22 -18.60 -2.66
C VAL A 321 19.70 -17.95 -3.94
N ARG A 322 20.48 -17.01 -4.49
CA ARG A 322 20.23 -16.40 -5.80
C ARG A 322 21.22 -16.94 -6.83
N LEU A 323 20.78 -17.09 -8.07
CA LEU A 323 21.65 -17.43 -9.18
C LEU A 323 22.60 -16.26 -9.49
N GLU A 324 23.86 -16.40 -9.08
CA GLU A 324 24.90 -15.38 -9.29
C GLU A 324 25.34 -15.28 -10.76
N ARG A 325 25.32 -16.39 -11.49
CA ARG A 325 25.73 -16.47 -12.92
C ARG A 325 24.56 -16.21 -13.88
N VAL A 326 23.74 -15.21 -13.57
CA VAL A 326 22.64 -14.76 -14.42
C VAL A 326 22.65 -13.24 -14.43
N ALA A 327 22.60 -12.65 -15.62
CA ALA A 327 22.52 -11.21 -15.80
C ALA A 327 21.30 -10.85 -16.66
N ILE A 328 20.56 -9.81 -16.25
CA ILE A 328 19.37 -9.32 -16.95
C ILE A 328 19.62 -7.89 -17.40
N LEU A 329 19.75 -7.69 -18.70
CA LEU A 329 20.25 -6.46 -19.31
C LEU A 329 19.17 -5.80 -20.15
N SER A 330 19.11 -4.48 -20.17
CA SER A 330 18.36 -3.79 -21.24
C SER A 330 19.06 -4.07 -22.56
N ALA A 331 18.31 -4.42 -23.60
CA ALA A 331 18.89 -4.89 -24.84
C ALA A 331 18.13 -4.45 -26.10
N THR A 332 18.86 -4.41 -27.20
CA THR A 332 18.33 -4.19 -28.54
C THR A 332 18.71 -5.38 -29.41
N LEU A 333 17.73 -5.98 -30.08
CA LEU A 333 17.91 -7.05 -31.05
C LEU A 333 17.79 -6.49 -32.47
N GLU A 334 18.86 -6.62 -33.25
CA GLU A 334 18.94 -6.24 -34.65
C GLU A 334 18.92 -7.52 -35.50
N GLU A 335 17.89 -7.67 -36.34
CA GLU A 335 17.78 -8.77 -37.30
C GLU A 335 17.96 -8.23 -38.72
N ARG A 336 18.56 -9.02 -39.61
CA ARG A 336 18.82 -8.59 -40.98
C ARG A 336 17.52 -8.18 -41.68
N GLY A 337 17.43 -6.91 -42.08
CA GLY A 337 16.29 -6.37 -42.80
C GLY A 337 15.08 -6.02 -41.93
N GLN A 338 15.20 -6.05 -40.60
CA GLN A 338 14.15 -5.62 -39.68
C GLN A 338 14.61 -4.43 -38.83
N GLU A 339 13.65 -3.66 -38.32
CA GLU A 339 13.93 -2.60 -37.35
C GLU A 339 14.43 -3.20 -36.03
N ALA A 340 15.33 -2.46 -35.38
CA ALA A 340 15.92 -2.86 -34.11
C ALA A 340 14.85 -2.89 -33.00
N ARG A 341 14.65 -4.07 -32.38
CA ARG A 341 13.63 -4.28 -31.34
C ARG A 341 14.24 -4.08 -29.97
N LYS A 342 13.60 -3.26 -29.13
CA LYS A 342 14.00 -3.06 -27.72
C LYS A 342 13.40 -4.13 -26.82
N GLY A 343 14.11 -4.47 -25.75
CA GLY A 343 13.70 -5.51 -24.81
C GLY A 343 14.70 -5.74 -23.69
N HIS A 344 14.63 -6.93 -23.12
CA HIS A 344 15.52 -7.40 -22.07
C HIS A 344 16.24 -8.68 -22.53
N CYS A 345 17.52 -8.75 -22.21
CA CYS A 345 18.38 -9.89 -22.46
C CYS A 345 18.63 -10.63 -21.14
N VAL A 346 18.38 -11.93 -21.10
CA VAL A 346 18.75 -12.82 -20.00
C VAL A 346 19.97 -13.61 -20.43
N LEU A 347 21.12 -13.28 -19.85
CA LEU A 347 22.38 -13.95 -20.09
C LEU A 347 22.63 -14.97 -18.96
N HIS A 348 22.74 -16.24 -19.31
CA HIS A 348 22.93 -17.34 -18.37
C HIS A 348 23.88 -18.40 -18.97
N PRO A 349 24.38 -19.40 -18.20
CA PRO A 349 25.43 -20.27 -18.71
C PRO A 349 24.97 -21.20 -19.85
N GLY A 350 23.65 -21.38 -20.04
CA GLY A 350 23.10 -22.16 -21.15
C GLY A 350 22.95 -21.37 -22.46
N GLY A 351 22.97 -20.05 -22.43
CA GLY A 351 22.72 -19.23 -23.61
C GLY A 351 22.19 -17.85 -23.28
N VAL A 352 21.64 -17.19 -24.29
CA VAL A 352 21.01 -15.89 -24.15
C VAL A 352 19.58 -15.91 -24.64
N SER A 353 18.68 -15.35 -23.84
CA SER A 353 17.29 -15.11 -24.21
C SER A 353 17.03 -13.63 -24.40
N PHE A 354 16.28 -13.26 -25.44
CA PHE A 354 15.76 -11.90 -25.63
C PHE A 354 14.24 -11.90 -25.49
N ILE A 355 13.74 -10.95 -24.69
CA ILE A 355 12.32 -10.77 -24.40
C ILE A 355 11.95 -9.33 -24.79
N PRO A 356 11.01 -9.13 -25.73
CA PRO A 356 10.65 -7.79 -26.19
C PRO A 356 10.11 -6.89 -25.05
N GLU A 357 10.24 -5.57 -25.21
CA GLU A 357 9.65 -4.60 -24.28
C GLU A 357 8.12 -4.72 -24.18
N GLN A 358 7.57 -4.25 -23.07
CA GLN A 358 6.13 -4.22 -22.78
C GLN A 358 5.45 -5.60 -22.72
N GLN A 359 6.22 -6.68 -22.56
CA GLN A 359 5.67 -8.04 -22.43
C GLN A 359 5.55 -8.52 -20.96
N GLY A 360 5.63 -7.62 -19.97
CA GLY A 360 5.55 -7.97 -18.55
C GLY A 360 4.32 -8.81 -18.19
N PRO A 361 3.08 -8.41 -18.56
CA PRO A 361 1.88 -9.19 -18.27
C PRO A 361 1.92 -10.61 -18.85
N LYS A 362 2.40 -10.76 -20.10
CA LYS A 362 2.55 -12.09 -20.73
C LYS A 362 3.63 -12.92 -20.06
N ALA A 363 4.75 -12.31 -19.65
CA ALA A 363 5.80 -12.98 -18.91
C ALA A 363 5.30 -13.50 -17.56
N LEU A 364 4.56 -12.67 -16.81
CA LEU A 364 3.94 -13.06 -15.55
C LEU A 364 2.91 -14.19 -15.74
N GLN A 365 2.07 -14.08 -16.76
CA GLN A 365 1.09 -15.13 -17.12
C GLN A 365 1.79 -16.44 -17.48
N ALA A 366 2.91 -16.40 -18.22
CA ALA A 366 3.67 -17.60 -18.58
C ALA A 366 4.23 -18.34 -17.37
N ILE A 367 4.61 -17.61 -16.31
CA ILE A 367 5.17 -18.19 -15.09
C ILE A 367 4.07 -18.67 -14.15
N THR A 368 3.02 -17.86 -13.98
CA THR A 368 1.95 -18.15 -13.00
C THR A 368 0.86 -19.06 -13.55
N GLY A 369 0.75 -19.18 -14.89
CA GLY A 369 -0.34 -19.86 -15.58
C GLY A 369 -1.69 -19.14 -15.49
N LYS A 370 -1.75 -17.94 -14.89
CA LYS A 370 -2.98 -17.18 -14.64
C LYS A 370 -2.98 -15.88 -15.42
N SER A 371 -4.15 -15.45 -15.88
CA SER A 371 -4.31 -14.11 -16.43
C SER A 371 -4.08 -13.08 -15.32
N THR A 372 -3.44 -11.96 -15.68
CA THR A 372 -3.19 -10.85 -14.77
C THR A 372 -4.06 -9.66 -15.15
N SER A 373 -4.61 -8.96 -14.15
CA SER A 373 -5.30 -7.69 -14.34
C SER A 373 -4.34 -6.50 -14.38
N LEU A 374 -3.04 -6.72 -14.24
CA LEU A 374 -2.02 -5.68 -14.28
C LEU A 374 -1.73 -5.30 -15.75
N GLU A 375 -2.08 -4.08 -16.14
CA GLU A 375 -2.07 -3.66 -17.55
C GLU A 375 -0.67 -3.46 -18.13
N ALA A 376 0.26 -2.87 -17.37
CA ALA A 376 1.56 -2.48 -17.91
C ALA A 376 2.66 -2.47 -16.85
N PHE A 377 3.66 -3.34 -17.03
CA PHE A 377 4.94 -3.32 -16.32
C PHE A 377 6.03 -3.99 -17.18
N HIS A 378 7.29 -3.77 -16.82
CA HIS A 378 8.45 -4.31 -17.53
C HIS A 378 8.76 -5.75 -17.11
N ALA A 379 9.36 -6.54 -18.01
CA ALA A 379 9.66 -7.94 -17.74
C ALA A 379 10.92 -8.14 -16.87
N ASP A 380 11.79 -7.14 -16.75
CA ASP A 380 13.02 -7.20 -15.97
C ASP A 380 12.80 -7.56 -14.50
N GLY A 381 11.85 -6.90 -13.82
CA GLY A 381 11.54 -7.22 -12.42
C GLY A 381 11.09 -8.68 -12.23
N VAL A 382 10.26 -9.18 -13.15
CA VAL A 382 9.81 -10.58 -13.19
C VAL A 382 11.00 -11.53 -13.35
N LEU A 383 11.87 -11.27 -14.33
CA LEU A 383 13.03 -12.10 -14.63
C LEU A 383 14.04 -12.08 -13.47
N GLU A 384 14.22 -10.93 -12.82
CA GLU A 384 15.13 -10.78 -11.69
C GLU A 384 14.62 -11.57 -10.46
N ALA A 385 13.30 -11.64 -10.28
CA ALA A 385 12.67 -12.49 -9.28
C ALA A 385 12.87 -14.00 -9.57
N LEU A 386 12.91 -14.41 -10.84
CA LEU A 386 13.19 -15.81 -11.20
C LEU A 386 14.57 -16.28 -10.73
N ARG A 387 15.54 -15.38 -10.51
CA ARG A 387 16.89 -15.75 -10.02
C ARG A 387 16.90 -16.40 -8.64
N TRP A 388 15.79 -16.35 -7.89
CA TRP A 388 15.64 -17.10 -6.65
C TRP A 388 15.43 -18.60 -6.88
N LEU A 389 15.02 -19.02 -8.08
CA LEU A 389 14.78 -20.41 -8.41
C LEU A 389 16.09 -21.20 -8.60
N PRO A 390 16.06 -22.53 -8.37
CA PRO A 390 17.11 -23.43 -8.84
C PRO A 390 17.31 -23.28 -10.35
N ARG A 391 18.54 -23.51 -10.83
CA ARG A 391 18.91 -23.29 -12.25
C ARG A 391 17.98 -23.99 -13.25
N ALA A 392 17.63 -25.26 -13.01
CA ALA A 392 16.76 -26.00 -13.92
C ALA A 392 15.34 -25.38 -14.02
N GLU A 393 14.78 -24.95 -12.88
CA GLU A 393 13.49 -24.27 -12.83
C GLU A 393 13.57 -22.88 -13.45
N PHE A 394 14.64 -22.13 -13.21
CA PHE A 394 14.91 -20.85 -13.84
C PHE A 394 14.93 -20.96 -15.37
N ASP A 395 15.74 -21.88 -15.91
CA ASP A 395 15.88 -22.09 -17.35
C ASP A 395 14.51 -22.47 -17.99
N ALA A 396 13.71 -23.32 -17.32
CA ALA A 396 12.38 -23.70 -17.76
C ALA A 396 11.37 -22.53 -17.74
N CYS A 397 11.40 -21.69 -16.70
CA CYS A 397 10.57 -20.49 -16.61
C CYS A 397 10.96 -19.47 -17.69
N VAL A 398 12.25 -19.23 -17.91
CA VAL A 398 12.72 -18.31 -18.96
C VAL A 398 12.32 -18.82 -20.34
N ALA A 399 12.47 -20.12 -20.62
CA ALA A 399 12.01 -20.71 -21.88
C ALA A 399 10.50 -20.51 -22.10
N SER A 400 9.69 -20.70 -21.05
CA SER A 400 8.24 -20.45 -21.10
C SER A 400 7.91 -18.98 -21.38
N VAL A 401 8.63 -18.05 -20.74
CA VAL A 401 8.49 -16.60 -20.99
C VAL A 401 8.85 -16.27 -22.44
N VAL A 402 10.01 -16.71 -22.92
CA VAL A 402 10.47 -16.47 -24.31
C VAL A 402 9.42 -16.95 -25.31
N LYS A 403 8.87 -18.16 -25.11
CA LYS A 403 7.82 -18.72 -25.96
C LYS A 403 6.54 -17.85 -25.93
N ALA A 404 6.08 -17.45 -24.74
CA ALA A 404 4.85 -16.68 -24.58
C ALA A 404 4.96 -15.24 -25.11
N THR A 405 6.15 -14.64 -25.06
CA THR A 405 6.37 -13.26 -25.49
C THR A 405 6.80 -13.13 -26.96
N GLY A 406 6.97 -14.24 -27.68
CA GLY A 406 7.57 -14.23 -29.02
C GLY A 406 9.01 -13.71 -29.01
N GLY A 407 9.73 -14.03 -27.92
CA GLY A 407 11.15 -13.74 -27.77
C GLY A 407 12.02 -14.70 -28.56
N THR A 408 13.34 -14.54 -28.44
CA THR A 408 14.32 -15.42 -29.08
C THR A 408 15.26 -16.02 -28.04
N PHE A 409 15.77 -17.21 -28.32
CA PHE A 409 16.79 -17.87 -27.50
C PHE A 409 17.91 -18.37 -28.40
N TRP A 410 19.15 -18.11 -27.99
CA TRP A 410 20.36 -18.64 -28.63
C TRP A 410 21.14 -19.45 -27.61
N ASP A 411 21.38 -20.72 -27.94
CA ASP A 411 22.24 -21.59 -27.14
C ASP A 411 23.67 -21.05 -27.11
N ALA A 412 24.38 -21.27 -26.00
CA ALA A 412 25.76 -20.82 -25.81
C ALA A 412 26.73 -21.28 -26.90
N ARG A 413 26.46 -22.41 -27.58
CA ARG A 413 27.27 -22.92 -28.70
C ARG A 413 26.96 -22.23 -30.03
N SER A 414 25.74 -21.72 -30.19
CA SER A 414 25.30 -20.99 -31.39
C SER A 414 25.58 -19.49 -31.31
N ALA A 415 25.68 -18.96 -30.09
CA ALA A 415 25.91 -17.57 -29.81
C ALA A 415 27.40 -17.25 -29.75
N ARG A 416 27.85 -16.25 -30.53
CA ARG A 416 29.22 -15.74 -30.49
C ARG A 416 29.26 -14.39 -29.79
N HIS A 417 29.96 -14.31 -28.67
CA HIS A 417 30.30 -13.01 -28.07
C HIS A 417 31.35 -12.30 -28.92
N VAL A 418 31.07 -11.05 -29.31
CA VAL A 418 32.00 -10.17 -30.02
C VAL A 418 32.54 -9.16 -29.02
N PRO A 419 33.83 -9.24 -28.62
CA PRO A 419 34.42 -8.30 -27.69
C PRO A 419 34.31 -6.88 -28.22
N GLY A 420 33.67 -6.00 -27.45
CA GLY A 420 33.68 -4.56 -27.73
C GLY A 420 35.06 -3.95 -27.51
N THR A 421 35.29 -2.76 -28.07
CA THR A 421 36.45 -1.94 -27.70
C THR A 421 36.31 -1.54 -26.22
N SER A 422 37.36 -1.79 -25.41
CA SER A 422 37.39 -1.97 -23.94
C SER A 422 36.78 -0.91 -23.00
N ALA A 423 36.02 0.07 -23.48
CA ALA A 423 35.39 1.10 -22.65
C ALA A 423 33.84 1.02 -22.61
N SER A 424 33.18 0.25 -23.48
CA SER A 424 31.71 0.19 -23.49
C SER A 424 31.15 -0.81 -22.46
N LYS A 425 30.12 -0.41 -21.72
CA LYS A 425 29.32 -1.28 -20.82
C LYS A 425 28.30 -2.09 -21.62
N GLU A 426 28.74 -2.70 -22.71
CA GLU A 426 27.88 -3.29 -23.73
C GLU A 426 28.36 -4.71 -24.04
N VAL A 427 27.46 -5.71 -23.96
CA VAL A 427 27.68 -7.04 -24.52
C VAL A 427 27.14 -7.02 -25.94
N ARG A 428 27.95 -7.46 -26.90
CA ARG A 428 27.48 -7.77 -28.26
C ARG A 428 27.53 -9.28 -28.49
N ILE A 429 26.38 -9.87 -28.80
CA ILE A 429 26.25 -11.30 -29.10
C ILE A 429 25.68 -11.46 -30.51
N GLU A 430 26.31 -12.29 -31.33
CA GLU A 430 25.88 -12.57 -32.70
C GLU A 430 25.44 -14.03 -32.85
N SER A 431 24.36 -14.26 -33.60
CA SER A 431 23.88 -15.60 -33.94
C SER A 431 23.07 -15.55 -35.24
N GLY A 432 23.41 -16.40 -36.21
CA GLY A 432 22.62 -16.58 -37.43
C GLY A 432 22.39 -15.32 -38.27
N GLY A 433 23.25 -14.30 -38.18
CA GLY A 433 23.09 -13.02 -38.88
C GLY A 433 22.30 -11.96 -38.11
N SER A 434 21.86 -12.26 -36.88
CA SER A 434 21.25 -11.32 -35.94
C SER A 434 22.26 -10.88 -34.88
N VAL A 435 22.11 -9.66 -34.38
CA VAL A 435 23.00 -9.04 -33.38
C VAL A 435 22.17 -8.58 -32.19
N LEU A 436 22.52 -9.06 -31.00
CA LEU A 436 21.95 -8.61 -29.73
C LEU A 436 22.96 -7.72 -29.01
N LYS A 437 22.53 -6.52 -28.67
CA LYS A 437 23.31 -5.53 -27.92
C LYS A 437 22.68 -5.34 -26.55
N GLY A 438 23.36 -5.76 -25.48
CA GLY A 438 22.89 -5.63 -24.10
C GLY A 438 23.71 -4.61 -23.32
N GLN A 439 23.07 -3.72 -22.57
CA GLN A 439 23.73 -2.76 -21.69
C GLN A 439 23.67 -3.24 -20.24
N TRP A 440 24.80 -3.24 -19.53
CA TRP A 440 24.84 -3.68 -18.13
C TRP A 440 25.12 -2.54 -17.14
N ALA A 441 24.52 -2.66 -15.96
CA ALA A 441 24.89 -1.86 -14.80
C ALA A 441 26.16 -2.41 -14.14
N TRP A 442 26.92 -1.56 -13.44
CA TRP A 442 28.14 -1.99 -12.73
C TRP A 442 27.91 -3.17 -11.79
N ALA A 443 26.74 -3.24 -11.14
CA ALA A 443 26.36 -4.34 -10.24
C ALA A 443 26.29 -5.71 -10.94
N GLN A 444 26.15 -5.74 -12.27
CA GLN A 444 25.99 -6.95 -13.07
C GLN A 444 27.28 -7.38 -13.76
N ALA A 445 28.34 -6.57 -13.72
CA ALA A 445 29.58 -6.82 -14.45
C ALA A 445 30.20 -8.20 -14.13
N ALA A 446 30.26 -8.56 -12.84
CA ALA A 446 30.81 -9.85 -12.41
C ALA A 446 29.99 -11.05 -12.95
N ALA A 447 28.66 -10.94 -12.99
CA ALA A 447 27.79 -11.99 -13.51
C ALA A 447 27.94 -12.15 -15.03
N VAL A 448 27.97 -11.02 -15.76
CA VAL A 448 28.19 -10.99 -17.21
C VAL A 448 29.55 -11.62 -17.56
N GLU A 449 30.63 -11.16 -16.90
CA GLU A 449 31.97 -11.70 -17.13
C GLU A 449 32.07 -13.19 -16.82
N ALA A 450 31.44 -13.66 -15.73
CA ALA A 450 31.44 -15.07 -15.37
C ALA A 450 30.76 -15.92 -16.45
N VAL A 451 29.59 -15.50 -16.94
CA VAL A 451 28.87 -16.25 -17.98
C VAL A 451 29.65 -16.26 -19.31
N LEU A 452 30.16 -15.11 -19.75
CA LEU A 452 30.92 -15.02 -21.00
C LEU A 452 32.25 -15.80 -20.94
N ARG A 453 32.87 -15.87 -19.76
CA ARG A 453 34.05 -16.70 -19.53
C ARG A 453 33.73 -18.19 -19.65
N ASP A 454 32.58 -18.61 -19.14
CA ASP A 454 32.15 -20.01 -19.24
C ASP A 454 31.91 -20.39 -20.71
N TRP A 455 31.26 -19.53 -21.50
CA TRP A 455 31.04 -19.75 -22.94
C TRP A 455 32.34 -19.84 -23.73
N SER A 456 33.31 -19.01 -23.36
CA SER A 456 34.62 -18.96 -24.02
C SER A 456 35.61 -19.99 -23.50
N SER A 457 35.33 -20.74 -22.44
CA SER A 457 36.27 -21.75 -21.92
C SER A 457 36.49 -22.95 -22.87
N GLY A 458 35.75 -23.03 -23.99
CA GLY A 458 36.10 -23.84 -25.16
C GLY A 458 37.16 -23.22 -26.11
N ALA A 459 37.45 -21.91 -25.99
CA ALA A 459 38.39 -21.15 -26.80
C ALA A 459 39.12 -20.06 -25.96
N ARG A 460 40.38 -20.31 -25.60
CA ARG A 460 41.22 -19.47 -24.71
C ARG A 460 41.09 -17.97 -24.97
N PHE A 461 40.54 -17.21 -24.02
CA PHE A 461 40.62 -15.74 -24.02
C PHE A 461 41.87 -15.24 -23.27
N PRO A 462 42.48 -14.12 -23.72
CA PRO A 462 43.41 -13.37 -22.91
C PRO A 462 42.67 -12.72 -21.73
N ARG A 463 43.25 -12.84 -20.53
CA ARG A 463 42.76 -12.18 -19.31
C ARG A 463 42.65 -10.67 -19.56
N LEU A 464 41.44 -10.12 -19.47
CA LEU A 464 41.24 -8.67 -19.41
C LEU A 464 41.89 -8.16 -18.12
N ARG A 465 43.03 -7.48 -18.25
CA ARG A 465 43.65 -6.73 -17.15
C ARG A 465 42.79 -5.49 -16.90
N GLY A 466 41.87 -5.58 -15.94
CA GLY A 466 41.22 -4.39 -15.39
C GLY A 466 42.23 -3.50 -14.65
N PRO A 467 42.13 -2.16 -14.75
CA PRO A 467 43.07 -1.24 -14.13
C PRO A 467 42.65 -0.92 -12.69
N PHE A 468 42.50 -1.90 -11.80
CA PHE A 468 42.21 -1.59 -10.38
C PHE A 468 42.85 -2.61 -9.43
N ARG A 469 44.12 -2.35 -9.08
CA ARG A 469 44.61 -2.67 -7.74
C ARG A 469 43.92 -1.70 -6.78
N GLN A 470 42.99 -2.20 -5.98
CA GLN A 470 42.55 -1.49 -4.77
C GLN A 470 43.78 -1.21 -3.91
N ARG A 471 44.14 0.07 -3.76
CA ARG A 471 44.92 0.52 -2.61
C ARG A 471 43.99 0.44 -1.40
N GLN A 472 44.19 -0.57 -0.57
CA GLN A 472 43.73 -0.51 0.82
C GLN A 472 44.50 0.63 1.51
N LYS A 473 43.75 1.50 2.20
CA LYS A 473 44.24 2.34 3.29
C LYS A 473 43.40 2.01 4.51
#